data_AF-A0A512DW48-F1
#
_entry.id   AF-A0A512DW48-F1
#
_cell.length_a   1.000
_cell.length_b   1.000
_cell.length_c   1.000
_cell.angle_alpha   90.00
_cell.angle_beta   90.00
_cell.angle_gamma   90.00
#
_symmetry.space_group_name_H-M   'P 1'
#
loop_
_entity.id
_entity.type
_entity.pdbx_description
1 polymer ?
#
loop_
_entity_poly.entity_id
_entity_poly.type
_entity_poly.pdbx_seq_one_letter_code
_entity_poly.pdbx_strand_id
1 'polypeptide(L)'
;MEVVAAQAFISRGTLARVEKGDPAVSFGIYASVMQALGLIGPLSGLLADDQAGNDLQIERLPKRVRTKKVAGAYTAADDARSTEQTDQER
;
A
#
# COMPACT_ATOMS: atom_id res chain seq x y z
N MET A 1 16.67 -7.11 27.11
CA MET A 1 16.05 -7.43 25.81
C MET A 1 17.08 -7.99 24.81
N GLU A 2 17.74 -9.12 25.12
CA GLU A 2 18.70 -9.75 24.17
C GLU A 2 18.05 -10.82 23.33
N VAL A 3 17.24 -11.66 23.98
CA VAL A 3 16.47 -12.74 23.35
C VAL A 3 15.58 -12.21 22.24
N VAL A 4 14.90 -11.08 22.44
CA VAL A 4 14.02 -10.47 21.43
C VAL A 4 14.81 -10.00 20.19
N ALA A 5 15.96 -9.36 20.39
CA ALA A 5 16.80 -8.91 19.29
C ALA A 5 17.32 -10.11 18.47
N ALA A 6 17.70 -11.20 19.14
CA ALA A 6 18.12 -12.43 18.48
C ALA A 6 16.98 -13.10 17.71
N GLN A 7 15.79 -13.22 18.31
CA GLN A 7 14.59 -13.81 17.68
C GLN A 7 14.09 -12.99 16.48
N ALA A 8 14.23 -11.66 16.55
CA ALA A 8 13.90 -10.76 15.45
C ALA A 8 15.03 -10.59 14.42
N PHE A 9 16.17 -11.29 14.58
CA PHE A 9 17.34 -11.23 13.71
C PHE A 9 17.90 -9.80 13.50
N ILE A 10 17.93 -8.99 14.57
CA ILE A 10 18.42 -7.60 14.54
C ILE A 10 19.45 -7.33 15.63
N SER A 11 20.19 -6.22 15.50
CA SER A 11 21.09 -5.75 16.55
C SER A 11 20.30 -5.12 17.73
N ARG A 12 20.92 -5.11 18.91
CA ARG A 12 20.42 -4.37 20.08
C ARG A 12 20.21 -2.88 19.80
N GLY A 13 21.09 -2.28 19.00
CA GLY A 13 20.96 -0.88 18.59
C GLY A 13 19.71 -0.65 17.75
N THR A 14 19.39 -1.56 16.83
CA THR A 14 18.15 -1.51 16.06
C THR A 14 16.92 -1.66 16.96
N LEU A 15 16.93 -2.58 17.93
CA LEU A 15 15.84 -2.74 18.89
C LEU A 15 15.62 -1.46 19.73
N ALA A 16 16.70 -0.81 20.17
CA ALA A 16 16.60 0.46 20.90
C ALA A 16 16.01 1.60 20.05
N ARG A 17 16.20 1.61 18.72
CA ARG A 17 15.54 2.58 17.83
C ARG A 17 14.05 2.28 17.67
N VAL A 18 13.69 1.00 17.57
CA VAL A 18 12.30 0.53 17.57
C VAL A 18 11.58 0.96 18.85
N GLU A 19 12.20 0.77 20.02
CA GLU A 19 11.64 1.20 21.32
C GLU A 19 11.44 2.72 21.41
N LYS A 20 12.27 3.50 20.71
CA LYS A 20 12.14 4.95 20.61
C LYS A 20 11.12 5.42 19.57
N GLY A 21 10.54 4.50 18.80
CA GLY A 21 9.61 4.83 17.70
C GLY A 21 10.29 5.55 16.54
N ASP A 22 11.56 5.25 16.25
CA ASP A 22 12.30 5.87 15.14
C ASP A 22 11.60 5.58 13.78
N PRO A 23 11.11 6.62 13.07
CA PRO A 23 10.43 6.45 11.78
C PRO A 23 11.38 6.07 10.64
N ALA A 24 12.70 6.18 10.82
CA ALA A 24 13.69 5.71 9.85
C ALA A 24 13.89 4.18 9.88
N VAL A 25 13.35 3.49 10.89
CA VAL A 25 13.36 2.02 10.94
C VAL A 25 12.29 1.48 10.00
N SER A 26 12.67 0.53 9.14
CA SER A 26 11.73 -0.08 8.21
C SER A 26 10.61 -0.80 8.95
N PHE A 27 9.40 -0.73 8.41
CA PHE A 27 8.24 -1.37 9.02
C PHE A 27 8.39 -2.90 9.17
N GLY A 28 9.13 -3.54 8.26
CA GLY A 28 9.45 -4.96 8.36
C GLY A 28 10.20 -5.33 9.66
N ILE A 29 11.05 -4.43 10.18
CA ILE A 29 11.73 -4.66 11.47
C ILE A 29 10.74 -4.61 12.62
N TYR A 30 9.78 -3.67 12.61
CA TYR A 30 8.70 -3.65 13.60
C TYR A 30 7.90 -4.95 13.56
N ALA A 31 7.57 -5.45 12.37
CA ALA A 31 6.86 -6.72 12.20
C ALA A 31 7.68 -7.92 12.74
N SER A 32 8.99 -7.99 12.47
CA SER A 32 9.87 -9.04 13.01
C SER A 32 9.94 -9.02 14.54
N VAL A 33 10.00 -7.84 15.15
CA VAL A 33 9.96 -7.69 16.62
C VAL A 33 8.61 -8.13 17.17
N MET A 34 7.50 -7.72 16.55
CA MET A 34 6.16 -8.16 16.97
C MET A 34 6.00 -9.68 16.83
N GLN A 35 6.55 -10.29 15.77
CA GLN A 35 6.56 -11.74 15.59
C GLN A 35 7.34 -12.45 16.71
N ALA A 36 8.51 -11.93 17.10
CA ALA A 36 9.30 -12.47 18.20
C ALA A 36 8.58 -12.38 19.57
N LEU A 37 7.66 -11.43 19.72
CA LEU A 37 6.85 -11.22 20.93
C LEU A 37 5.48 -11.93 20.89
N GLY A 38 5.13 -12.58 19.77
CA GLY A 38 3.79 -13.17 19.59
C GLY A 38 2.67 -12.16 19.35
N LEU A 39 3.01 -10.93 18.96
CA LEU A 39 2.10 -9.79 18.73
C LEU A 39 1.77 -9.56 17.24
N ILE A 40 2.08 -10.50 16.35
CA ILE A 40 1.88 -10.33 14.91
C ILE A 40 0.40 -10.28 14.50
N GLY A 41 -0.48 -10.98 15.23
CA GLY A 41 -1.92 -11.03 14.92
C GLY A 41 -2.60 -9.65 14.97
N PRO A 42 -2.49 -8.91 16.09
CA PRO A 42 -3.03 -7.55 16.20
C PRO A 42 -2.46 -6.55 15.20
N LEU A 43 -1.27 -6.79 14.65
CA LEU A 43 -0.62 -5.86 13.72
C LEU A 43 -1.45 -5.60 12.47
N SER A 44 -2.15 -6.62 11.96
CA SER A 44 -3.02 -6.45 10.80
C SER A 44 -4.18 -5.51 11.08
N GLY A 45 -4.73 -5.52 12.30
CA GLY A 45 -5.79 -4.61 12.70
C GLY A 45 -5.28 -3.18 12.85
N LEU A 46 -4.10 -3.03 13.46
CA LEU A 46 -3.46 -1.73 13.65
C LEU A 46 -3.13 -1.05 12.31
N LEU A 47 -2.66 -1.81 11.32
CA LEU A 47 -2.32 -1.28 10.00
C LEU A 47 -3.53 -0.96 9.13
N ALA A 48 -4.66 -1.63 9.37
CA ALA A 48 -5.85 -1.45 8.55
C ALA A 48 -6.53 -0.09 8.80
N ASP A 49 -6.37 0.49 9.99
CA ASP A 49 -7.18 1.64 10.43
C ASP A 49 -6.33 2.85 10.87
N ASP A 50 -5.41 3.29 10.00
CA ASP A 50 -4.61 4.51 10.20
C ASP A 50 -5.30 5.73 9.58
N GLN A 51 -6.41 6.19 10.20
CA GLN A 51 -7.14 7.37 9.75
C GLN A 51 -6.27 8.64 9.73
N ALA A 52 -5.49 8.88 10.78
CA ALA A 52 -4.64 10.06 10.87
C ALA A 52 -3.56 10.06 9.77
N GLY A 53 -2.95 8.91 9.50
CA GLY A 53 -2.01 8.75 8.38
C GLY A 53 -2.67 8.99 7.03
N ASN A 54 -3.89 8.48 6.82
CA ASN A 54 -4.66 8.73 5.60
C ASN A 54 -4.96 10.22 5.40
N ASP A 55 -5.40 10.93 6.44
CA ASP A 55 -5.68 12.37 6.35
C ASP A 55 -4.43 13.18 5.97
N LEU A 56 -3.28 12.87 6.59
CA LEU A 56 -2.00 13.49 6.25
C LEU A 56 -1.54 13.16 4.83
N GLN A 57 -1.82 11.94 4.34
CA GLN A 57 -1.54 11.57 2.95
C GLN A 57 -2.45 12.31 1.98
N ILE A 58 -3.74 12.45 2.29
CA ILE A 58 -4.71 13.22 1.51
C ILE A 58 -4.28 14.68 1.42
N GLU A 59 -3.84 15.29 2.53
CA GLU A 59 -3.34 16.66 2.55
C GLU A 59 -2.10 16.85 1.66
N ARG A 60 -1.23 15.83 1.60
CA ARG A 60 -0.02 15.84 0.77
C ARG A 60 -0.29 15.61 -0.72
N LEU A 61 -1.51 15.25 -1.11
CA LEU A 61 -1.83 15.00 -2.52
C LEU A 61 -1.69 16.30 -3.35
N PRO A 62 -1.15 16.20 -4.58
CA PRO A 62 -1.07 17.34 -5.47
C PRO A 62 -2.48 17.81 -5.90
N LYS A 63 -2.72 19.13 -5.86
CA LYS A 63 -4.00 19.77 -6.24
C LYS A 63 -4.46 19.48 -7.67
N ARG A 64 -3.54 19.09 -8.56
CA ARG A 64 -3.84 18.67 -9.94
C ARG A 64 -3.00 17.46 -10.30
N VAL A 65 -3.68 16.37 -10.66
CA VAL A 65 -3.07 15.20 -11.29
C VAL A 65 -3.32 15.30 -12.80
N ARG A 66 -2.25 15.30 -13.61
CA ARG A 66 -2.38 15.22 -15.06
C ARG A 66 -2.29 13.75 -15.48
N THR A 67 -3.43 13.14 -15.77
CA THR A 67 -3.44 11.83 -16.43
C THR A 67 -2.90 11.98 -17.85
N LYS A 68 -1.93 11.15 -18.21
CA LYS A 68 -1.44 11.10 -19.59
C LYS A 68 -2.58 10.51 -20.42
N LYS A 69 -3.14 11.29 -21.35
CA LYS A 69 -4.12 10.76 -22.31
C LYS A 69 -3.42 9.62 -23.05
N VAL A 70 -3.90 8.39 -22.86
CA VAL A 70 -3.48 7.25 -23.68
C VAL A 70 -4.00 7.59 -25.08
N ALA A 71 -3.12 8.08 -25.94
CA ALA A 71 -3.47 8.35 -27.32
C ALA A 71 -3.73 7.01 -28.01
N GLY A 72 -5.00 6.72 -28.30
CA GLY A 72 -5.38 5.67 -29.25
C GLY A 72 -5.98 4.36 -28.72
N ALA A 73 -6.59 4.31 -27.53
CA ALA A 73 -7.26 3.08 -27.06
C ALA A 73 -8.78 3.02 -27.31
N TYR A 74 -9.33 3.96 -28.09
CA TYR A 74 -10.70 3.94 -28.58
C TYR A 74 -10.68 4.24 -30.07
N THR A 75 -10.49 3.23 -30.92
CA THR A 75 -10.92 3.23 -32.34
C THR A 75 -10.45 1.92 -32.98
N ALA A 76 -11.40 1.06 -33.34
CA ALA A 76 -11.40 0.13 -34.49
C ALA A 76 -12.33 -1.09 -34.24
N ALA A 77 -12.47 -1.54 -32.99
CA ALA A 77 -13.28 -2.73 -32.66
C ALA A 77 -14.76 -2.42 -32.38
N ASP A 78 -15.09 -1.21 -31.90
CA ASP A 78 -16.47 -0.85 -31.56
C ASP A 78 -17.31 -0.35 -32.76
N ASP A 79 -16.69 0.12 -33.84
CA ASP A 79 -17.42 0.57 -35.05
C ASP A 79 -18.02 -0.58 -35.86
N ALA A 80 -17.46 -1.79 -35.77
CA ALA A 80 -17.91 -2.93 -36.57
C ALA A 80 -19.23 -3.57 -36.11
N ARG A 81 -19.68 -3.31 -34.85
CA ARG A 81 -20.95 -3.86 -34.34
C ARG A 81 -22.18 -3.02 -34.69
N SER A 82 -22.00 -1.82 -35.24
CA SER A 82 -23.12 -0.91 -35.52
C SER A 82 -23.71 -1.10 -36.93
N THR A 83 -23.00 -1.78 -37.83
CA THR A 83 -23.40 -1.94 -39.25
C THR A 83 -24.14 -3.23 -39.56
N GLU A 84 -24.14 -4.24 -38.69
CA GLU A 84 -24.81 -5.53 -38.95
C GLU A 84 -26.30 -5.55 -38.56
N GLN A 85 -26.77 -4.55 -37.82
CA GLN A 85 -28.12 -4.57 -37.23
C GLN A 85 -29.20 -3.82 -38.05
N THR A 86 -28.86 -3.26 -39.21
CA THR A 86 -29.82 -2.54 -40.08
C THR A 86 -30.37 -3.38 -41.24
N ASP A 87 -29.80 -4.56 -41.52
CA ASP A 87 -30.23 -5.41 -42.66
C ASP A 87 -31.15 -6.59 -42.28
N GLN A 88 -31.60 -6.67 -41.02
CA GLN A 88 -32.47 -7.76 -40.51
C GLN A 88 -33.94 -7.33 -40.27
N GLU A 89 -34.37 -6.19 -40.83
CA GLU A 89 -35.76 -5.70 -40.76
C GLU A 89 -36.35 -5.30 -42.14
N ARG A 90 -35.89 -5.88 -43.24
CA ARG A 90 -36.56 -5.79 -44.56
C ARG A 90 -36.87 -7.14 -45.18
#